data_AF-A0A967PZM4-F1
#
_entry.id   AF-A0A967PZM4-F1
#
_cell.length_a   1.000
_cell.length_b   1.000
_cell.length_c   1.000
_cell.angle_alpha   90.00
_cell.angle_beta   90.00
_cell.angle_gamma   90.00
#
_symmetry.space_group_name_H-M   'P 1'
#
loop_
_entity.id
_entity.type
_entity.pdbx_description
1 polymer ?
#
loop_
_entity_poly.entity_id
_entity_poly.type
_entity_poly.pdbx_seq_one_letter_code
_entity_poly.pdbx_strand_id
1 'polypeptide(L)'
;MEKFTQFKGLVAPLDRANVDTDAIIPKQFLKSIKRTGFGPFLFDEWRYLDHGEPDMDCSNRPLNPDFVLNQQRYQGAQILLTRENFGCGSSREHAPWALLDYGFRAILAPSFADIFQNNCFKNGMLPISLPNEQIEALFTAV
;
A
#
# COMPACT_ATOMS: atom_id res chain seq x y z
N MET A 1 -13.47 10.07 -8.78
CA MET A 1 -12.99 9.98 -7.40
C MET A 1 -14.19 9.96 -6.47
N GLU A 2 -14.24 8.99 -5.56
CA GLU A 2 -15.19 9.02 -4.46
C GLU A 2 -14.86 10.16 -3.49
N LYS A 3 -15.88 10.80 -2.93
CA LYS A 3 -15.66 11.84 -1.92
C LYS A 3 -15.09 11.20 -0.65
N PHE A 4 -14.02 11.79 -0.11
CA PHE A 4 -13.48 11.43 1.20
C PHE A 4 -14.06 12.38 2.25
N THR A 5 -15.01 11.92 3.05
CA THR A 5 -15.67 12.73 4.10
C THR A 5 -15.35 12.18 5.49
N GLN A 6 -16.13 11.21 5.96
CA GLN A 6 -15.85 10.43 7.16
C GLN A 6 -15.57 9.00 6.75
N PHE A 7 -14.49 8.44 7.29
CA PHE A 7 -14.05 7.11 6.93
C PHE A 7 -13.68 6.32 8.18
N LYS A 8 -14.19 5.09 8.26
CA LYS A 8 -13.83 4.10 9.28
C LYS A 8 -13.49 2.82 8.55
N GLY A 9 -12.31 2.29 8.83
CA GLY A 9 -11.81 1.07 8.21
C GLY A 9 -10.88 0.34 9.16
N LEU A 10 -10.64 -0.94 8.87
CA LEU A 10 -9.64 -1.73 9.58
C LEU A 10 -8.24 -1.21 9.23
N VAL A 11 -7.39 -1.10 10.25
CA VAL A 11 -6.00 -0.66 10.14
C VAL A 11 -5.10 -1.89 10.03
N ALA A 12 -4.19 -1.89 9.07
CA ALA A 12 -3.12 -2.88 8.97
C ALA A 12 -1.74 -2.22 9.19
N PRO A 13 -0.92 -2.73 10.13
CA PRO A 13 0.41 -2.22 10.40
C PRO A 13 1.43 -2.83 9.44
N LEU A 14 2.13 -2.00 8.67
CA LEU A 14 3.33 -2.35 7.93
C LEU A 14 4.52 -1.66 8.62
N ASP A 15 5.14 -2.36 9.56
CA ASP A 15 6.25 -1.81 10.35
C ASP A 15 7.56 -1.77 9.54
N ARG A 16 7.63 -0.85 8.56
CA ARG A 16 8.78 -0.65 7.67
C ARG A 16 8.91 0.81 7.26
N ALA A 17 10.12 1.35 7.42
CA ALA A 17 10.52 2.65 6.89
C ALA A 17 11.06 2.52 5.46
N ASN A 18 11.06 3.63 4.72
CA ASN A 18 11.62 3.72 3.39
C ASN A 18 11.04 2.68 2.41
N VAL A 19 9.73 2.42 2.53
CA VAL A 19 9.02 1.57 1.56
C VAL A 19 8.94 2.32 0.24
N ASP A 20 9.77 1.92 -0.71
CA ASP A 20 9.85 2.56 -2.02
C ASP A 20 8.75 2.10 -2.99
N THR A 21 8.68 2.75 -4.15
CA THR A 21 7.67 2.42 -5.17
C THR A 21 7.90 1.09 -5.88
N ASP A 22 9.10 0.49 -5.83
CA ASP A 22 9.36 -0.88 -6.29
C ASP A 22 8.76 -1.91 -5.33
N ALA A 23 8.92 -1.69 -4.03
CA ALA A 23 8.32 -2.51 -3.00
C ALA A 23 6.79 -2.46 -3.08
N ILE A 24 6.20 -1.27 -3.26
CA ILE A 24 4.74 -1.12 -3.40
C ILE A 24 4.25 -1.86 -4.65
N ILE A 25 4.90 -1.66 -5.79
CA ILE A 25 4.56 -2.35 -7.04
C ILE A 25 5.82 -2.55 -7.90
N PRO A 26 6.27 -3.80 -8.07
CA PRO A 26 7.46 -4.08 -8.86
C PRO A 26 7.32 -3.66 -10.32
N LYS A 27 8.45 -3.23 -10.90
CA LYS A 27 8.49 -2.61 -12.24
C LYS A 27 7.95 -3.49 -13.38
N GLN A 28 7.99 -4.82 -13.23
CA GLN A 28 7.51 -5.75 -14.27
C GLN A 28 6.02 -5.56 -14.56
N PHE A 29 5.22 -5.17 -13.56
CA PHE A 29 3.78 -4.97 -13.70
C PHE A 29 3.40 -3.65 -14.39
N LEU A 30 4.35 -2.75 -14.62
CA LEU A 30 4.12 -1.39 -15.16
C LEU A 30 3.96 -1.35 -16.69
N LYS A 31 3.96 -2.51 -17.36
CA LYS A 31 3.77 -2.60 -18.82
C LYS A 31 2.31 -2.44 -19.26
N SER A 32 1.37 -2.54 -18.32
CA SER A 32 -0.06 -2.40 -18.59
C SER A 32 -0.45 -0.94 -18.83
N ILE A 33 -1.33 -0.70 -19.81
CA ILE A 33 -1.95 0.61 -20.06
C ILE A 33 -3.21 0.84 -19.22
N LYS A 34 -3.66 -0.16 -18.47
CA LYS A 34 -4.84 -0.06 -17.61
C LYS A 34 -4.51 0.78 -16.38
N ARG A 35 -5.53 1.39 -15.78
CA ARG A 35 -5.42 2.12 -14.51
C ARG A 35 -5.91 1.32 -13.30
N THR A 36 -6.38 0.09 -13.54
CA THR A 36 -6.94 -0.81 -12.53
C THR A 36 -6.44 -2.24 -12.75
N GLY A 37 -6.63 -3.08 -11.74
CA GLY A 37 -6.17 -4.48 -11.72
C GLY A 37 -4.80 -4.66 -11.07
N PHE A 38 -4.27 -3.66 -10.37
CA PHE A 38 -2.94 -3.70 -9.75
C PHE A 38 -2.95 -4.19 -8.30
N GLY A 39 -4.12 -4.23 -7.65
CA GLY A 39 -4.28 -4.66 -6.27
C GLY A 39 -3.69 -6.05 -5.96
N PRO A 40 -3.86 -7.06 -6.83
CA PRO A 40 -3.22 -8.37 -6.63
C PRO A 40 -1.68 -8.30 -6.58
N PHE A 41 -1.05 -7.35 -7.26
CA PHE A 41 0.41 -7.19 -7.34
C PHE A 41 1.00 -6.22 -6.31
N LEU A 42 0.16 -5.55 -5.52
CA LEU A 42 0.62 -4.67 -4.43
C LEU A 42 1.54 -5.48 -3.50
N PHE A 43 2.75 -5.02 -3.20
CA PHE A 43 3.73 -5.71 -2.35
C PHE A 43 4.05 -7.15 -2.79
N ASP A 44 4.10 -7.43 -4.10
CA ASP A 44 4.27 -8.78 -4.65
C ASP A 44 5.38 -9.59 -3.98
N GLU A 45 6.60 -9.02 -3.93
CA GLU A 45 7.80 -9.67 -3.39
C GLU A 45 7.71 -9.98 -1.89
N TRP A 46 6.78 -9.33 -1.18
CA TRP A 46 6.55 -9.59 0.24
C TRP A 46 5.34 -10.48 0.49
N ARG A 47 4.30 -10.36 -0.34
CA ARG A 47 3.03 -11.07 -0.17
C ARG A 47 3.04 -12.49 -0.67
N TYR A 48 3.84 -12.82 -1.67
CA TYR A 48 3.83 -14.14 -2.28
C TYR A 48 5.18 -14.84 -2.07
N LEU A 49 5.15 -16.16 -2.05
CA LEU A 49 6.35 -17.00 -1.94
C LEU A 49 6.96 -17.35 -3.31
N ASP A 50 6.26 -17.04 -4.39
CA ASP A 50 6.68 -17.26 -5.77
C ASP A 50 6.86 -15.94 -6.54
N HIS A 51 7.37 -16.03 -7.76
CA HIS A 51 7.57 -14.88 -8.63
C HIS A 51 6.27 -14.51 -9.36
N GLY A 52 5.88 -13.24 -9.30
CA GLY A 52 4.72 -12.72 -10.01
C GLY A 52 5.09 -12.19 -11.40
N GLU A 53 4.26 -12.53 -12.39
CA GLU A 53 4.40 -12.07 -13.78
C GLU A 53 3.22 -11.16 -14.20
N PRO A 54 3.40 -10.28 -15.19
CA PRO A 54 2.32 -9.45 -15.71
C PRO A 54 1.12 -10.30 -16.16
N ASP A 55 -0.09 -9.84 -15.85
CA ASP A 55 -1.37 -10.50 -16.18
C ASP A 55 -1.55 -11.91 -15.58
N MET A 56 -0.68 -12.33 -14.65
CA MET A 56 -0.80 -13.60 -13.93
C MET A 56 -2.03 -13.62 -13.01
N ASP A 57 -2.76 -14.74 -13.01
CA ASP A 57 -3.80 -14.99 -12.02
C ASP A 57 -3.18 -15.20 -10.64
N CYS A 58 -3.45 -14.27 -9.73
CA CYS A 58 -2.93 -14.30 -8.37
C CYS A 58 -3.84 -15.05 -7.38
N SER A 59 -5.01 -15.56 -7.82
CA SER A 59 -6.03 -16.15 -6.93
C SER A 59 -5.53 -17.38 -6.16
N ASN A 60 -4.56 -18.10 -6.70
CA ASN A 60 -4.01 -19.33 -6.12
C ASN A 60 -2.51 -19.25 -5.81
N ARG A 61 -1.92 -18.05 -5.86
CA ARG A 61 -0.49 -17.89 -5.56
C ARG A 61 -0.22 -18.18 -4.09
N PRO A 62 0.89 -18.86 -3.75
CA PRO A 62 1.23 -19.18 -2.37
C PRO A 62 1.53 -17.88 -1.60
N LEU A 63 0.68 -17.57 -0.60
CA LEU A 63 0.86 -16.39 0.25
C LEU A 63 1.98 -16.61 1.26
N ASN A 64 2.79 -15.57 1.46
CA ASN A 64 3.77 -15.51 2.53
C ASN A 64 3.06 -15.30 3.88
N PRO A 65 3.04 -16.28 4.80
CA PRO A 65 2.32 -16.16 6.07
C PRO A 65 2.94 -15.11 7.01
N ASP A 66 4.22 -14.78 6.82
CA ASP A 66 4.94 -13.80 7.65
C ASP A 66 4.63 -12.36 7.25
N PHE A 67 4.03 -12.15 6.08
CA PHE A 67 3.64 -10.81 5.64
C PHE A 67 2.31 -10.39 6.25
N VAL A 68 2.34 -9.25 6.93
CA VAL A 68 1.23 -8.75 7.76
C VAL A 68 -0.11 -8.66 7.03
N LEU A 69 -0.15 -8.22 5.76
CA LEU A 69 -1.40 -8.08 5.02
C LEU A 69 -2.02 -9.44 4.60
N ASN A 70 -1.28 -10.54 4.73
CA ASN A 70 -1.82 -11.88 4.51
C ASN A 70 -2.45 -12.47 5.77
N GLN A 71 -2.20 -11.90 6.96
CA GLN A 71 -2.77 -12.41 8.19
C GLN A 71 -4.29 -12.18 8.23
N GLN A 72 -5.04 -13.19 8.69
CA GLN A 72 -6.49 -13.16 8.71
C GLN A 72 -7.07 -11.93 9.43
N ARG A 73 -6.40 -11.45 10.49
CA ARG A 73 -6.82 -10.29 11.29
C ARG A 73 -6.79 -8.96 10.55
N TYR A 74 -6.07 -8.87 9.41
CA TYR A 74 -5.92 -7.66 8.60
C TYR A 74 -6.60 -7.77 7.23
N GLN A 75 -7.34 -8.86 6.97
CA GLN A 75 -8.08 -9.03 5.72
C GLN A 75 -9.15 -7.95 5.58
N GLY A 76 -9.18 -7.30 4.41
CA GLY A 76 -10.07 -6.16 4.15
C GLY A 76 -9.66 -4.87 4.86
N ALA A 77 -8.41 -4.76 5.33
CA ALA A 77 -7.88 -3.50 5.81
C ALA A 77 -7.95 -2.41 4.73
N GLN A 78 -8.34 -1.20 5.16
CA GLN A 78 -8.51 -0.05 4.29
C GLN A 78 -7.67 1.15 4.73
N ILE A 79 -7.00 1.04 5.89
CA ILE A 79 -6.05 2.02 6.38
C ILE A 79 -4.71 1.34 6.56
N LEU A 80 -3.67 1.84 5.89
CA LEU A 80 -2.30 1.37 6.06
C LEU A 80 -1.60 2.22 7.12
N LEU A 81 -1.04 1.61 8.15
CA LEU A 81 -0.17 2.27 9.12
C LEU A 81 1.28 1.88 8.80
N THR A 82 2.17 2.85 8.64
CA THR A 82 3.56 2.61 8.20
C THR A 82 4.54 3.62 8.81
N ARG A 83 5.83 3.48 8.50
CA ARG A 83 6.90 4.34 9.01
C ARG A 83 7.34 5.39 7.99
N GLU A 84 8.38 6.16 8.33
CA GLU A 84 8.79 7.32 7.56
C GLU A 84 9.19 7.01 6.11
N ASN A 85 9.13 8.05 5.28
CA ASN A 85 9.58 8.06 3.90
C ASN A 85 8.86 7.03 3.01
N PHE A 86 7.55 6.86 3.23
CA PHE A 86 6.73 5.94 2.44
C PHE A 86 6.51 6.44 1.01
N GLY A 87 6.60 5.53 0.04
CA GLY A 87 6.47 5.81 -1.38
C GLY A 87 7.69 6.49 -2.00
N CYS A 88 8.87 6.33 -1.40
CA CYS A 88 10.11 6.90 -1.91
C CYS A 88 10.63 6.18 -3.16
N GLY A 89 11.77 6.64 -3.69
CA GLY A 89 12.35 6.09 -4.92
C GLY A 89 11.75 6.70 -6.19
N SER A 90 11.58 5.87 -7.23
CA SER A 90 11.18 6.36 -8.56
C SER A 90 9.73 6.84 -8.61
N SER A 91 9.47 7.85 -9.45
CA SER A 91 8.09 8.32 -9.69
C SER A 91 7.26 7.23 -10.38
N ARG A 92 6.20 6.76 -9.70
CA ARG A 92 5.29 5.74 -10.23
C ARG A 92 3.84 6.04 -9.86
N GLU A 93 3.02 6.36 -10.85
CA GLU A 93 1.57 6.53 -10.64
C GLU A 93 0.87 5.21 -10.29
N HIS A 94 1.45 4.08 -10.69
CA HIS A 94 0.93 2.75 -10.40
C HIS A 94 0.97 2.37 -8.92
N ALA A 95 1.87 2.95 -8.12
CA ALA A 95 1.98 2.66 -6.69
C ALA A 95 0.68 3.02 -5.92
N PRO A 96 0.16 4.26 -6.01
CA PRO A 96 -1.14 4.58 -5.42
C PRO A 96 -2.31 3.82 -6.06
N TRP A 97 -2.24 3.44 -7.35
CA TRP A 97 -3.27 2.60 -7.97
C TRP A 97 -3.32 1.20 -7.37
N ALA A 98 -2.16 0.55 -7.15
CA ALA A 98 -2.09 -0.76 -6.53
C ALA A 98 -2.65 -0.75 -5.10
N LEU A 99 -2.34 0.29 -4.33
CA LEU A 99 -2.89 0.49 -2.98
C LEU A 99 -4.42 0.66 -3.00
N LEU A 100 -4.93 1.50 -3.91
CA LEU A 100 -6.38 1.73 -4.06
C LEU A 100 -7.13 0.48 -4.52
N ASP A 101 -6.61 -0.22 -5.55
CA ASP A 101 -7.20 -1.45 -6.08
C ASP A 101 -7.18 -2.58 -5.06
N TYR A 102 -6.18 -2.62 -4.17
CA TYR A 102 -6.15 -3.56 -3.04
C TYR A 102 -7.23 -3.24 -2.00
N GLY A 103 -7.63 -1.97 -1.88
CA GLY A 103 -8.70 -1.51 -1.00
C GLY A 103 -8.29 -0.43 0.00
N PHE A 104 -7.04 0.03 0.00
CA PHE A 104 -6.60 1.10 0.88
C PHE A 104 -7.19 2.45 0.45
N ARG A 105 -7.68 3.20 1.44
CA ARG A 105 -8.28 4.52 1.28
C ARG A 105 -7.46 5.61 1.96
N ALA A 106 -6.73 5.25 3.01
CA ALA A 106 -5.86 6.15 3.75
C ALA A 106 -4.54 5.47 4.14
N ILE A 107 -3.50 6.28 4.31
CA ILE A 107 -2.19 5.84 4.80
C ILE A 107 -1.77 6.76 5.94
N LEU A 108 -1.36 6.20 7.07
CA LEU A 108 -0.82 6.91 8.22
C LEU A 108 0.68 6.65 8.27
N ALA A 109 1.48 7.71 8.24
CA ALA A 109 2.94 7.61 8.32
C ALA A 109 3.53 8.89 8.96
N PRO A 110 4.80 8.87 9.41
CA PRO A 110 5.51 10.09 9.75
C PRO A 110 5.75 11.02 8.56
N SER A 111 6.06 10.44 7.41
CA SER A 111 6.35 11.20 6.19
C SER A 111 6.16 10.35 4.93
N PHE A 112 5.98 11.04 3.81
CA PHE A 112 5.80 10.48 2.48
C PHE A 112 6.78 11.15 1.53
N ALA A 113 7.16 10.47 0.45
CA ALA A 113 7.83 11.13 -0.65
C ALA A 113 6.86 12.06 -1.41
N ASP A 114 7.30 13.29 -1.73
CA ASP A 114 6.45 14.35 -2.28
C ASP A 114 5.66 13.94 -3.52
N ILE A 115 6.32 13.24 -4.46
CA ILE A 115 5.69 12.79 -5.71
C ILE A 115 4.59 11.76 -5.42
N PHE A 116 4.90 10.78 -4.57
CA PHE A 116 3.93 9.75 -4.17
C PHE A 116 2.74 10.38 -3.47
N GLN A 117 2.97 11.29 -2.52
CA GLN A 117 1.91 11.98 -1.78
C GLN A 117 0.97 12.74 -2.72
N ASN A 118 1.52 13.49 -3.68
CA ASN A 118 0.73 14.20 -4.68
C ASN A 118 -0.09 13.26 -5.56
N ASN A 119 0.48 12.12 -5.95
CA ASN A 119 -0.25 11.11 -6.72
C ASN A 119 -1.38 10.46 -5.90
N CYS A 120 -1.23 10.31 -4.59
CA CYS A 120 -2.31 9.82 -3.73
C CYS A 120 -3.53 10.76 -3.79
N PHE A 121 -3.31 12.07 -3.61
CA PHE A 121 -4.40 13.05 -3.66
C PHE A 121 -5.11 13.07 -5.01
N LYS A 122 -4.37 12.99 -6.12
CA LYS A 122 -4.94 12.93 -7.48
C LYS A 122 -5.80 11.70 -7.73
N ASN A 123 -5.58 10.62 -6.97
CA ASN A 123 -6.33 9.37 -7.09
C ASN A 123 -7.38 9.20 -5.97
N GLY A 124 -7.54 10.16 -5.05
CA GLY A 124 -8.54 10.12 -3.99
C GLY A 124 -8.16 9.25 -2.78
N MET A 125 -6.86 8.97 -2.61
CA MET A 125 -6.31 8.32 -1.42
C MET A 125 -5.77 9.40 -0.47
N LEU A 126 -6.00 9.26 0.84
CA LEU A 126 -5.61 10.23 1.84
C LEU A 126 -4.33 9.82 2.59
N PRO A 127 -3.14 10.33 2.22
CA PRO A 127 -1.94 10.21 3.05
C PRO A 127 -2.00 11.22 4.21
N ILE A 128 -1.82 10.74 5.44
CA ILE A 128 -1.87 11.54 6.67
C ILE A 128 -0.51 11.45 7.35
N SER A 129 0.20 12.57 7.38
CA SER A 129 1.45 12.68 8.12
C SER A 129 1.16 12.98 9.60
N LEU A 130 1.65 12.13 10.49
CA LEU A 130 1.53 12.31 11.94
C LEU A 130 2.92 12.35 12.60
N PRO A 131 3.10 12.99 13.76
CA PRO A 131 4.34 12.89 14.52
C PRO A 131 4.68 11.42 14.84
N ASN A 132 5.98 11.09 14.86
CA ASN A 132 6.46 9.73 15.16
C ASN A 132 5.84 9.15 16.44
N GLU A 133 5.74 9.95 17.51
CA GLU A 133 5.13 9.52 18.78
C GLU A 133 3.68 9.02 18.61
N GLN A 134 2.88 9.68 17.76
CA GLN A 134 1.51 9.24 17.49
C GLN A 134 1.50 7.96 16.65
N ILE A 135 2.41 7.83 15.69
CA ILE A 135 2.57 6.61 14.90
C ILE A 135 2.96 5.43 15.80
N GLU A 136 3.92 5.61 16.72
CA GLU A 136 4.29 4.57 17.69
C GLU A 136 3.13 4.16 18.59
N ALA A 137 2.36 5.15 19.09
CA ALA A 137 1.17 4.88 19.89
C ALA A 137 0.14 4.06 19.11
N LEU A 138 -0.04 4.34 17.81
CA LEU A 138 -0.92 3.57 16.94
C LEU A 138 -0.40 2.15 16.70
N PHE A 139 0.90 1.96 16.46
CA PHE A 139 1.49 0.62 16.31
C PHE A 139 1.31 -0.24 17.56
N THR A 140 1.40 0.37 18.75
CA THR A 140 1.18 -0.33 20.03
C THR A 140 -0.28 -0.76 20.21
N ALA A 141 -1.23 -0.08 19.56
CA ALA A 141 -2.66 -0.30 19.74
C ALA A 141 -3.29 -1.33 18.77
N VAL A 142 -2.57 -1.77 17.71
CA VAL A 142 -3.14 -2.57 16.60
C VAL A 142 -2.67 -4.02 16.49
#